data_AF-A0A948RHZ9-F1
#
_entry.id   AF-A0A948RHZ9-F1
#
_cell.length_a   1.000
_cell.length_b   1.000
_cell.length_c   1.000
_cell.angle_alpha   90.00
_cell.angle_beta   90.00
_cell.angle_gamma   90.00
#
_symmetry.space_group_name_H-M   'P 1'
#
loop_
_entity.id
_entity.type
_entity.pdbx_description
1 polymer ?
#
loop_
_entity_poly.entity_id
_entity_poly.type
_entity_poly.pdbx_seq_one_letter_code
_entity_poly.pdbx_strand_id
1 'polypeptide(L)'
;MLRIITDGAADMPEGWGEEYDIPVIPINIHFGDQTYLQGVDLSNDDFYRLADESGKVPKTSQPSPYQFKEFYQRIAQAGDSILSIHVTSKLSGTYESALAAARELGEKFHIYPFDSAAGSAAIGMMCREARLMDRAGEGIQKILERMDYIRRHVSIVLTLDTLNYARMSGRVGTLQAALASVLNVKPIVVLKDGILDMAERVRTRSRALERVLELQVAQFGKQVVNVAAVHARHPESANFLLERARKLLNIRDSIMTDLSISVAANLGPGTVGLVVYPVGE
;
A
#
# COMPACT_ATOMS: atom_id res chain seq x y z
N MET A 1 -14.81 11.38 -19.10
CA MET A 1 -14.80 11.41 -17.63
C MET A 1 -13.45 10.86 -17.14
N LEU A 2 -12.98 11.25 -15.95
CA LEU A 2 -11.80 10.63 -15.33
C LEU A 2 -12.23 9.50 -14.38
N ARG A 3 -11.67 8.31 -14.58
CA ARG A 3 -11.75 7.18 -13.65
C ARG A 3 -10.44 7.09 -12.88
N ILE A 4 -10.52 6.92 -11.57
CA ILE A 4 -9.35 6.70 -10.72
C ILE A 4 -9.47 5.29 -10.18
N ILE A 5 -8.50 4.45 -10.51
CA ILE A 5 -8.52 3.04 -10.09
C ILE A 5 -7.19 2.68 -9.44
N THR A 6 -7.20 1.57 -8.71
CA THR A 6 -6.00 1.01 -8.08
C THR A 6 -6.04 -0.52 -8.04
N ASP A 7 -5.04 -1.13 -7.44
CA ASP A 7 -4.94 -2.58 -7.21
C ASP A 7 -5.06 -2.95 -5.73
N GLY A 8 -5.21 -4.25 -5.48
CA GLY A 8 -5.39 -4.81 -4.14
C GLY A 8 -4.25 -4.59 -3.14
N ALA A 9 -3.16 -3.89 -3.48
CA ALA A 9 -2.13 -3.47 -2.52
C ALA A 9 -2.36 -2.06 -1.97
N ALA A 10 -3.42 -1.37 -2.39
CA ALA A 10 -3.87 -0.14 -1.77
C ALA A 10 -4.62 -0.43 -0.47
N ASP A 11 -4.12 0.13 0.63
CA ASP A 11 -4.83 0.08 1.90
C ASP A 11 -5.69 1.33 2.02
N MET A 12 -6.97 1.14 2.29
CA MET A 12 -7.95 2.22 2.40
C MET A 12 -8.90 1.91 3.55
N PRO A 13 -9.28 2.93 4.35
CA PRO A 13 -10.38 2.81 5.29
C PRO A 13 -11.64 2.23 4.62
N GLU A 14 -12.43 1.50 5.40
CA GLU A 14 -13.69 0.95 4.94
C GLU A 14 -14.60 2.04 4.35
N GLY A 15 -15.29 1.73 3.26
CA GLY A 15 -16.17 2.66 2.54
C GLY A 15 -15.47 3.62 1.57
N TRP A 16 -14.15 3.81 1.64
CA TRP A 16 -13.46 4.75 0.74
C TRP A 16 -13.57 4.38 -0.75
N GLY A 17 -13.55 3.09 -1.08
CA GLY A 17 -13.72 2.64 -2.46
C GLY A 17 -15.02 3.13 -3.08
N GLU A 18 -16.10 3.15 -2.29
CA GLU A 18 -17.42 3.65 -2.72
C GLU A 18 -17.49 5.18 -2.64
N GLU A 19 -17.08 5.77 -1.51
CA GLU A 19 -17.13 7.22 -1.26
C GLU A 19 -16.37 8.03 -2.33
N TYR A 20 -15.22 7.52 -2.77
CA TYR A 20 -14.35 8.17 -3.74
C TYR A 20 -14.43 7.56 -5.14
N ASP A 21 -15.34 6.60 -5.40
CA ASP A 21 -15.46 5.90 -6.68
C ASP A 21 -14.08 5.40 -7.15
N ILE A 22 -13.45 4.56 -6.34
CA ILE A 22 -12.13 3.95 -6.60
C ILE A 22 -12.32 2.44 -6.80
N PRO A 23 -12.61 2.00 -8.04
CA PRO A 23 -12.55 0.59 -8.39
C PRO A 23 -11.16 -0.01 -8.09
N VAL A 24 -11.14 -1.20 -7.48
CA VAL A 24 -9.92 -1.93 -7.16
C VAL A 24 -9.83 -3.19 -8.02
N ILE A 25 -8.72 -3.37 -8.76
CA ILE A 25 -8.44 -4.64 -9.43
C ILE A 25 -7.90 -5.65 -8.39
N PRO A 26 -8.53 -6.83 -8.27
CA PRO A 26 -8.14 -7.80 -7.25
C PRO A 26 -6.78 -8.43 -7.55
N ILE A 27 -5.97 -8.60 -6.51
CA ILE A 27 -4.73 -9.38 -6.55
C ILE A 27 -5.04 -10.84 -6.23
N ASN A 28 -4.30 -11.76 -6.84
CA ASN A 28 -4.46 -13.20 -6.60
C ASN A 28 -3.72 -13.60 -5.32
N ILE A 29 -4.40 -14.32 -4.44
CA ILE A 29 -3.87 -14.89 -3.19
C ILE A 29 -3.85 -16.41 -3.30
N HIS A 30 -2.70 -17.03 -3.06
CA HIS A 30 -2.48 -18.46 -3.21
C HIS A 30 -2.25 -19.14 -1.86
N PHE A 31 -3.05 -20.17 -1.58
CA PHE A 31 -2.88 -21.08 -0.45
C PHE A 31 -2.73 -22.51 -0.98
N GLY A 32 -1.48 -22.98 -1.08
CA GLY A 32 -1.21 -24.25 -1.75
C GLY A 32 -1.63 -24.19 -3.22
N ASP A 33 -2.55 -25.07 -3.62
CA ASP A 33 -3.06 -25.15 -4.99
C ASP A 33 -4.32 -24.30 -5.23
N GLN A 34 -4.88 -23.71 -4.17
CA GLN A 34 -6.06 -22.84 -4.25
C GLN A 34 -5.63 -21.39 -4.50
N THR A 35 -6.38 -20.71 -5.37
CA THR A 35 -6.19 -19.29 -5.71
C THR A 35 -7.50 -18.55 -5.47
N TYR A 36 -7.40 -17.39 -4.82
CA TYR A 36 -8.52 -16.53 -4.49
C TYR A 36 -8.28 -15.12 -5.03
N LEU A 37 -9.33 -14.45 -5.48
CA LEU A 37 -9.29 -13.02 -5.76
C LEU A 37 -9.53 -12.23 -4.47
N GLN A 38 -8.55 -11.42 -4.06
CA GLN A 38 -8.66 -10.57 -2.87
C GLN A 38 -9.89 -9.66 -2.95
N GLY A 39 -10.69 -9.63 -1.87
CA GLY A 39 -11.87 -8.78 -1.77
C GLY A 39 -13.05 -9.23 -2.63
N VAL A 40 -12.91 -10.34 -3.37
CA VAL A 40 -13.98 -10.95 -4.18
C VAL A 40 -14.29 -12.33 -3.63
N ASP A 41 -13.31 -13.23 -3.64
CA ASP A 41 -13.45 -14.61 -3.14
C ASP A 41 -12.92 -14.77 -1.71
N LEU A 42 -12.20 -13.76 -1.21
CA LEU A 42 -11.50 -13.81 0.08
C LEU A 42 -11.58 -12.48 0.81
N SER A 43 -12.27 -12.49 1.95
CA SER A 43 -12.30 -11.37 2.91
C SER A 43 -11.05 -11.34 3.79
N ASN A 44 -10.81 -10.22 4.50
CA ASN A 44 -9.71 -10.12 5.47
C ASN A 44 -9.84 -11.17 6.59
N ASP A 45 -11.04 -11.35 7.13
CA ASP A 45 -11.30 -12.30 8.21
C ASP A 45 -11.08 -13.75 7.74
N ASP A 46 -11.57 -14.09 6.54
CA ASP A 46 -11.36 -15.42 5.97
C ASP A 46 -9.89 -15.68 5.65
N PHE A 47 -9.15 -14.66 5.20
CA PHE A 47 -7.71 -14.76 4.98
C PHE A 47 -6.95 -15.13 6.25
N TYR A 48 -7.22 -14.43 7.35
CA TYR A 48 -6.54 -14.71 8.60
C TYR A 48 -6.95 -16.06 9.20
N ARG A 49 -8.24 -16.43 9.10
CA ARG A 49 -8.70 -17.77 9.50
C ARG A 49 -7.97 -18.86 8.70
N LEU A 50 -7.89 -18.72 7.38
CA LEU A 50 -7.21 -19.68 6.51
C LEU A 50 -5.69 -19.73 6.77
N ALA A 51 -5.06 -18.60 7.06
CA ALA A 51 -3.65 -18.54 7.43
C ALA A 51 -3.37 -19.25 8.77
N ASP A 52 -4.22 -19.04 9.77
CA ASP A 52 -4.11 -19.66 11.09
C ASP A 52 -4.38 -21.19 11.02
N GLU A 53 -5.40 -21.61 10.26
CA GLU A 53 -5.77 -23.04 10.10
C GLU A 53 -4.77 -23.84 9.26
N SER A 54 -4.29 -23.25 8.16
CA SER A 54 -3.39 -23.96 7.23
C SER A 54 -1.95 -24.04 7.74
N GLY A 55 -1.54 -23.11 8.61
CA GLY A 55 -0.15 -22.91 9.02
C GLY A 55 0.79 -22.57 7.86
N LYS A 56 0.26 -22.29 6.67
CA LYS A 56 1.01 -21.98 5.46
C LYS A 56 1.12 -20.48 5.29
N VAL A 57 2.30 -20.01 4.90
CA VAL A 57 2.46 -18.62 4.46
C VAL A 57 1.91 -18.49 3.04
N PRO A 58 0.93 -17.60 2.82
CA PRO A 58 0.34 -17.38 1.51
C PRO A 58 1.34 -16.81 0.52
N LYS A 59 1.09 -17.02 -0.78
CA LYS A 59 1.79 -16.33 -1.86
C LYS A 59 0.84 -15.39 -2.58
N THR A 60 1.38 -14.41 -3.28
CA THR A 60 0.60 -13.51 -4.14
C THR A 60 1.13 -13.51 -5.56
N SER A 61 0.25 -13.28 -6.53
CA SER A 61 0.61 -12.93 -7.90
C SER A 61 -0.20 -11.72 -8.38
N GLN A 62 0.43 -10.90 -9.19
CA GLN A 62 -0.17 -9.71 -9.78
C GLN A 62 -1.36 -10.06 -10.69
N PRO A 63 -2.29 -9.13 -10.93
CA PRO A 63 -3.27 -9.27 -12.00
C PRO A 63 -2.55 -9.30 -13.35
N SER A 64 -3.02 -10.14 -14.27
CA SER A 64 -2.49 -10.24 -15.63
C SER A 64 -2.88 -9.04 -16.50
N PRO A 65 -2.15 -8.77 -17.61
CA PRO A 65 -2.56 -7.77 -18.60
C PRO A 65 -3.99 -8.00 -19.13
N TYR A 66 -4.38 -9.26 -19.31
CA TYR A 66 -5.73 -9.62 -19.74
C TYR A 66 -6.79 -9.20 -18.72
N GLN A 67 -6.57 -9.48 -17.43
CA GLN A 67 -7.47 -9.04 -16.35
C GLN A 67 -7.57 -7.51 -16.28
N PHE A 68 -6.47 -6.79 -16.48
CA PHE A 68 -6.49 -5.32 -16.56
C PHE A 68 -7.32 -4.82 -17.74
N LYS A 69 -7.18 -5.43 -18.92
CA LYS A 69 -7.98 -5.08 -20.10
C LYS A 69 -9.48 -5.23 -19.83
N GLU A 70 -9.89 -6.39 -19.30
CA GLU A 70 -11.30 -6.62 -18.94
C GLU A 70 -11.77 -5.62 -17.87
N PHE A 71 -10.93 -5.36 -16.87
CA PHE A 71 -11.23 -4.40 -15.81
C PHE A 71 -11.46 -2.98 -16.34
N TYR A 72 -10.55 -2.46 -17.17
CA TYR A 72 -10.70 -1.13 -17.78
C TYR A 72 -11.94 -1.03 -18.66
N GLN A 73 -12.21 -2.06 -19.47
CA GLN A 73 -13.39 -2.09 -20.34
C GLN A 73 -14.71 -2.12 -19.56
N ARG A 74 -14.71 -2.67 -18.34
CA ARG A 74 -15.88 -2.71 -17.46
C ARG A 74 -16.15 -1.37 -16.77
N ILE A 75 -15.09 -0.63 -16.41
CA ILE A 75 -15.20 0.57 -15.56
C ILE A 75 -15.22 1.90 -16.33
N ALA A 76 -14.93 1.89 -17.63
CA ALA A 76 -14.84 3.09 -18.47
C ALA A 76 -15.59 2.95 -19.80
N GLN A 77 -16.03 4.09 -20.35
CA GLN A 77 -16.62 4.21 -21.69
C GLN A 77 -15.57 4.74 -22.70
N ALA A 78 -15.78 4.50 -24.00
CA ALA A 78 -14.84 4.96 -25.01
C ALA A 78 -14.66 6.48 -24.95
N GLY A 79 -13.42 6.95 -24.99
CA GLY A 79 -13.05 8.35 -24.81
C GLY A 79 -12.84 8.79 -23.35
N ASP A 80 -13.13 7.96 -22.36
CA ASP A 80 -12.80 8.25 -20.97
C ASP A 80 -11.29 8.22 -20.71
N SER A 81 -10.87 8.96 -19.69
CA SER A 81 -9.53 8.90 -19.12
C SER A 81 -9.50 8.00 -17.89
N ILE A 82 -8.42 7.25 -17.70
CA ILE A 82 -8.22 6.36 -16.55
C ILE A 82 -6.88 6.68 -15.92
N LEU A 83 -6.86 7.16 -14.67
CA LEU A 83 -5.68 7.21 -13.83
C LEU A 83 -5.59 5.91 -13.03
N SER A 84 -4.53 5.15 -13.25
CA SER A 84 -4.40 3.78 -12.74
C SER A 84 -3.19 3.68 -11.82
N ILE A 85 -3.40 3.88 -10.51
CA ILE A 85 -2.34 4.07 -9.51
C ILE A 85 -2.00 2.74 -8.84
N HIS A 86 -0.73 2.33 -8.92
CA HIS A 86 -0.32 0.97 -8.56
C HIS A 86 0.83 0.88 -7.59
N VAL A 87 0.93 -0.27 -6.93
CA VAL A 87 2.09 -0.67 -6.13
C VAL A 87 3.38 -0.59 -6.94
N THR A 88 4.46 -0.25 -6.22
CA THR A 88 5.83 -0.08 -6.75
C THR A 88 6.20 -1.19 -7.73
N SER A 89 6.63 -0.78 -8.92
CA SER A 89 7.11 -1.69 -9.98
C SER A 89 8.30 -2.55 -9.52
N LYS A 90 9.02 -2.13 -8.47
CA LYS A 90 10.18 -2.85 -7.94
C LYS A 90 9.81 -4.05 -7.08
N LEU A 91 8.58 -4.12 -6.56
CA LEU A 91 8.11 -5.24 -5.72
C LEU A 91 7.01 -6.07 -6.36
N SER A 92 6.39 -5.56 -7.43
CA SER A 92 5.33 -6.26 -8.16
C SER A 92 5.33 -5.93 -9.65
N GLY A 93 4.97 -6.90 -10.49
CA GLY A 93 4.70 -6.70 -11.92
C GLY A 93 3.32 -6.10 -12.22
N THR A 94 2.57 -5.62 -11.21
CA THR A 94 1.24 -5.03 -11.38
C THR A 94 1.27 -3.84 -12.34
N TYR A 95 2.20 -2.90 -12.13
CA TYR A 95 2.37 -1.72 -12.98
C TYR A 95 2.67 -2.10 -14.44
N GLU A 96 3.56 -3.06 -14.68
CA GLU A 96 3.87 -3.54 -16.03
C GLU A 96 2.66 -4.19 -16.72
N SER A 97 1.82 -4.88 -15.94
CA SER A 97 0.58 -5.48 -16.46
C SER A 97 -0.44 -4.42 -16.85
N ALA A 98 -0.58 -3.37 -16.03
CA ALA A 98 -1.40 -2.20 -16.33
C ALA A 98 -0.91 -1.46 -17.57
N LEU A 99 0.42 -1.26 -17.72
CA LEU A 99 1.05 -0.66 -18.90
C LEU A 99 0.78 -1.46 -20.18
N ALA A 100 0.91 -2.79 -20.11
CA ALA A 100 0.65 -3.65 -21.26
C ALA A 100 -0.81 -3.53 -21.73
N ALA A 101 -1.77 -3.57 -20.82
CA ALA A 101 -3.18 -3.39 -21.13
C ALA A 101 -3.49 -1.98 -21.65
N ALA A 102 -2.85 -0.94 -21.08
CA ALA A 102 -3.01 0.44 -21.53
C ALA A 102 -2.57 0.64 -22.99
N ARG A 103 -1.46 0.01 -23.40
CA ARG A 103 -1.00 0.05 -24.80
C ARG A 103 -2.00 -0.56 -25.77
N GLU A 104 -2.59 -1.71 -25.41
CA GLU A 104 -3.57 -2.39 -26.26
C GLU A 104 -4.87 -1.60 -26.40
N LEU A 105 -5.25 -0.85 -25.36
CA LEU A 105 -6.51 -0.09 -25.32
C LEU A 105 -6.37 1.39 -25.66
N GLY A 106 -5.19 1.85 -26.08
CA GLY A 106 -4.88 3.27 -26.28
C GLY A 106 -5.72 3.99 -27.35
N GLU A 107 -6.32 3.26 -28.28
CA GLU A 107 -7.27 3.82 -29.26
C GLU A 107 -8.66 4.06 -28.66
N LYS A 108 -9.01 3.36 -27.57
CA LYS A 108 -10.35 3.39 -26.96
C LYS A 108 -10.41 4.31 -25.74
N PHE A 109 -9.34 4.37 -24.94
CA PHE A 109 -9.28 5.11 -23.68
C PHE A 109 -7.96 5.88 -23.54
N HIS A 110 -7.98 6.97 -22.77
CA HIS A 110 -6.76 7.66 -22.35
C HIS A 110 -6.29 7.13 -20.99
N ILE A 111 -5.42 6.12 -21.00
CA ILE A 111 -5.01 5.43 -19.77
C ILE A 111 -3.64 5.97 -19.32
N TYR A 112 -3.57 6.35 -18.05
CA TYR A 112 -2.38 6.83 -17.36
C TYR A 112 -2.02 5.84 -16.23
N PRO A 113 -1.31 4.73 -16.54
CA PRO A 113 -0.72 3.91 -15.50
C PRO A 113 0.31 4.73 -14.71
N PHE A 114 0.23 4.64 -13.39
CA PHE A 114 1.07 5.40 -12.48
C PHE A 114 1.73 4.45 -11.47
N ASP A 115 3.06 4.38 -11.51
CA ASP A 115 3.85 3.70 -10.51
C ASP A 115 3.98 4.60 -9.27
N SER A 116 3.33 4.23 -8.16
CA SER A 116 3.40 4.99 -6.92
C SER A 116 4.80 5.01 -6.28
N ALA A 117 5.71 4.16 -6.73
CA ALA A 117 6.96 3.81 -6.06
C ALA A 117 6.75 3.45 -4.57
N ALA A 118 5.54 3.06 -4.19
CA ALA A 118 5.12 2.79 -2.82
C ALA A 118 4.10 1.62 -2.77
N GLY A 119 3.43 1.47 -1.64
CA GLY A 119 2.43 0.44 -1.39
C GLY A 119 1.49 0.89 -0.28
N SER A 120 0.59 0.01 0.15
CA SER A 120 -0.19 0.23 1.37
C SER A 120 -1.02 1.53 1.30
N ALA A 121 -1.18 2.24 2.41
CA ALA A 121 -2.00 3.44 2.50
C ALA A 121 -1.47 4.63 1.68
N ALA A 122 -0.23 4.57 1.18
CA ALA A 122 0.28 5.60 0.27
C ALA A 122 -0.56 5.64 -1.01
N ILE A 123 -0.90 4.48 -1.57
CA ILE A 123 -1.70 4.37 -2.79
C ILE A 123 -3.13 4.84 -2.52
N GLY A 124 -3.74 4.37 -1.42
CA GLY A 124 -5.09 4.78 -1.03
C GLY A 124 -5.22 6.30 -0.86
N MET A 125 -4.24 6.93 -0.20
CA MET A 125 -4.20 8.39 -0.04
C MET A 125 -3.94 9.12 -1.38
N MET A 126 -3.11 8.58 -2.27
CA MET A 126 -2.93 9.11 -3.63
C MET A 126 -4.25 9.07 -4.42
N CYS A 127 -4.98 7.95 -4.38
CA CYS A 127 -6.28 7.83 -5.05
C CYS A 127 -7.32 8.81 -4.50
N ARG A 128 -7.41 8.96 -3.17
CA ARG A 128 -8.29 9.95 -2.55
C ARG A 128 -7.93 11.38 -2.96
N GLU A 129 -6.65 11.75 -2.89
CA GLU A 129 -6.18 13.08 -3.30
C GLU A 129 -6.51 13.35 -4.77
N ALA A 130 -6.22 12.39 -5.66
CA ALA A 130 -6.56 12.51 -7.07
C ALA A 130 -8.07 12.71 -7.29
N ARG A 131 -8.91 12.01 -6.53
CA ARG A 131 -10.37 12.15 -6.63
C ARG A 131 -10.85 13.49 -6.12
N LEU A 132 -10.27 14.00 -5.03
CA LEU A 132 -10.61 15.33 -4.51
C LEU A 132 -10.24 16.42 -5.52
N MET A 133 -9.09 16.30 -6.18
CA MET A 133 -8.66 17.23 -7.24
C MET A 133 -9.57 17.14 -8.48
N ASP A 134 -9.91 15.93 -8.94
CA ASP A 134 -10.87 15.71 -10.03
C ASP A 134 -12.23 16.35 -9.73
N ARG A 135 -12.77 16.14 -8.52
CA ARG A 135 -14.03 16.76 -8.07
C ARG A 135 -13.93 18.29 -7.95
N ALA A 136 -12.75 18.83 -7.72
CA ALA A 136 -12.49 20.27 -7.74
C ALA A 136 -12.33 20.84 -9.16
N GLY A 137 -12.39 19.98 -10.20
CA GLY A 137 -12.27 20.38 -11.61
C GLY A 137 -10.83 20.53 -12.10
N GLU A 138 -9.84 20.02 -11.36
CA GLU A 138 -8.45 20.06 -11.78
C GLU A 138 -8.18 19.08 -12.93
N GLY A 139 -7.37 19.50 -13.90
CA GLY A 139 -7.01 18.68 -15.05
C GLY A 139 -6.03 17.54 -14.72
N ILE A 140 -6.04 16.48 -15.53
CA ILE A 140 -5.22 15.27 -15.34
C ILE A 140 -3.73 15.56 -15.18
N GLN A 141 -3.18 16.57 -15.89
CA GLN A 141 -1.76 16.94 -15.78
C GLN A 141 -1.40 17.39 -14.35
N LYS A 142 -2.19 18.27 -13.74
CA LYS A 142 -1.97 18.73 -12.36
C LYS A 142 -2.15 17.59 -11.35
N ILE A 143 -3.11 16.70 -11.60
CA ILE A 143 -3.30 15.50 -10.77
C ILE A 143 -2.04 14.62 -10.82
N LEU A 144 -1.49 14.37 -12.02
CA LEU A 144 -0.26 13.60 -12.17
C LEU A 144 0.96 14.28 -11.53
N GLU A 145 1.09 15.60 -11.64
CA GLU A 145 2.13 16.38 -10.93
C GLU A 145 2.00 16.21 -9.41
N ARG A 146 0.77 16.21 -8.88
CA ARG A 146 0.51 15.94 -7.48
C ARG A 146 0.90 14.51 -7.09
N MET A 147 0.53 13.52 -7.89
CA MET A 147 0.91 12.12 -7.63
C MET A 147 2.44 11.96 -7.64
N ASP A 148 3.14 12.63 -8.57
CA ASP A 148 4.59 12.65 -8.61
C ASP A 148 5.22 13.31 -7.38
N TYR A 149 4.64 14.41 -6.91
CA TYR A 149 5.07 15.05 -5.67
C TYR A 149 4.95 14.08 -4.48
N ILE A 150 3.80 13.43 -4.31
CA ILE A 150 3.60 12.45 -3.22
C ILE A 150 4.59 11.29 -3.36
N ARG A 151 4.74 10.73 -4.57
CA ARG A 151 5.69 9.65 -4.89
C ARG A 151 7.13 9.96 -4.44
N ARG A 152 7.57 11.21 -4.61
CA ARG A 152 8.94 11.64 -4.24
C ARG A 152 9.14 11.89 -2.75
N HIS A 153 8.08 12.16 -2.00
CA HIS A 153 8.18 12.60 -0.61
C HIS A 153 7.52 11.67 0.41
N VAL A 154 6.83 10.63 -0.05
CA VAL A 154 6.22 9.65 0.84
C VAL A 154 7.28 8.83 1.57
N SER A 155 7.05 8.65 2.87
CA SER A 155 7.82 7.79 3.75
C SER A 155 6.92 6.70 4.31
N ILE A 156 7.39 5.46 4.27
CA ILE A 156 6.73 4.33 4.91
C ILE A 156 7.71 3.71 5.90
N VAL A 157 7.31 3.66 7.16
CA VAL A 157 8.08 3.04 8.24
C VAL A 157 7.17 2.09 9.01
N LEU A 158 7.54 0.81 9.02
CA LEU A 158 6.76 -0.28 9.59
C LEU A 158 7.58 -1.04 10.62
N THR A 159 6.89 -1.70 11.56
CA THR A 159 7.43 -2.76 12.38
C THR A 159 6.60 -4.02 12.24
N LEU A 160 7.25 -5.17 12.10
CA LEU A 160 6.60 -6.46 11.90
C LEU A 160 6.63 -7.25 13.21
N ASP A 161 5.74 -8.23 13.37
CA ASP A 161 5.82 -9.15 14.50
C ASP A 161 6.97 -10.17 14.34
N THR A 162 7.16 -10.63 13.11
CA THR A 162 8.15 -11.62 12.68
C THR A 162 8.67 -11.29 11.28
N LEU A 163 9.85 -11.80 10.94
CA LEU A 163 10.45 -11.70 9.61
C LEU A 163 10.02 -12.84 8.67
N ASN A 164 9.26 -13.82 9.15
CA ASN A 164 8.96 -15.04 8.39
C ASN A 164 8.21 -14.75 7.08
N TYR A 165 7.15 -13.93 7.12
CA TYR A 165 6.37 -13.54 5.94
C TYR A 165 7.24 -12.78 4.94
N ALA A 166 7.94 -11.76 5.41
CA ALA A 166 8.80 -10.92 4.59
C ALA A 166 9.93 -11.72 3.93
N ARG A 167 10.53 -12.67 4.65
CA ARG A 167 11.54 -13.61 4.12
C ARG A 167 10.98 -14.51 3.03
N MET A 168 9.83 -15.13 3.27
CA MET A 168 9.21 -16.06 2.30
C MET A 168 8.69 -15.33 1.07
N SER A 169 8.28 -14.09 1.23
CA SER A 169 7.85 -13.26 0.11
C SER A 169 8.99 -12.91 -0.84
N GLY A 170 10.21 -12.67 -0.33
CA GLY A 170 11.31 -12.14 -1.13
C GLY A 170 11.16 -10.65 -1.52
N ARG A 171 10.15 -9.94 -1.00
CA ARG A 171 9.88 -8.52 -1.30
C ARG A 171 10.59 -7.55 -0.35
N VAL A 172 11.35 -8.04 0.62
CA VAL A 172 12.20 -7.21 1.49
C VAL A 172 13.66 -7.57 1.24
N GLY A 173 14.40 -6.64 0.61
CA GLY A 173 15.67 -6.93 -0.05
C GLY A 173 16.76 -7.48 0.87
N THR A 174 16.95 -6.88 2.04
CA THR A 174 18.02 -7.27 2.98
C THR A 174 17.67 -8.44 3.90
N LEU A 175 16.46 -9.00 3.82
CA LEU A 175 16.09 -10.16 4.62
C LEU A 175 16.65 -11.48 4.09
N GLN A 176 17.06 -11.55 2.83
CA GLN A 176 17.71 -12.75 2.30
C GLN A 176 19.09 -13.01 2.96
N ALA A 177 19.76 -11.96 3.46
CA ALA A 177 21.07 -12.06 4.11
C ALA A 177 21.02 -12.26 5.64
N ALA A 178 19.86 -12.10 6.25
CA ALA A 178 19.69 -12.15 7.71
C ALA A 178 19.40 -13.58 8.22
N LEU A 179 20.36 -14.49 8.05
CA LEU A 179 20.27 -15.84 8.61
C LEU A 179 20.75 -15.88 10.07
N ALA A 180 19.94 -16.53 10.91
CA ALA A 180 20.30 -17.22 12.16
C ALA A 180 21.04 -16.39 13.23
N SER A 181 20.31 -15.79 14.18
CA SER A 181 20.83 -15.66 15.56
C SER A 181 19.92 -14.98 16.58
N VAL A 182 18.85 -14.27 16.19
CA VAL A 182 18.12 -13.46 17.18
C VAL A 182 16.62 -13.73 17.16
N LEU A 183 16.23 -14.78 17.89
CA LEU A 183 14.86 -14.93 18.39
C LEU A 183 14.45 -13.66 19.16
N ASN A 184 13.18 -13.28 19.08
CA ASN A 184 12.56 -12.22 19.90
C ASN A 184 13.01 -10.77 19.60
N VAL A 185 13.23 -10.41 18.33
CA VAL A 185 13.34 -8.99 17.92
C VAL A 185 12.15 -8.55 17.08
N LYS A 186 11.83 -7.26 17.14
CA LYS A 186 10.88 -6.56 16.29
C LYS A 186 11.67 -5.78 15.23
N PRO A 187 11.57 -6.17 13.95
CA PRO A 187 12.23 -5.47 12.86
C PRO A 187 11.57 -4.11 12.62
N ILE A 188 12.37 -3.15 12.17
CA ILE A 188 11.91 -1.89 11.58
C ILE A 188 12.23 -1.96 10.09
N VAL A 189 11.20 -1.80 9.26
CA VAL A 189 11.28 -1.84 7.81
C VAL A 189 10.92 -0.47 7.27
N VAL A 190 11.71 0.01 6.31
CA VAL A 190 11.48 1.28 5.63
C VAL A 190 11.32 1.04 4.14
N LEU A 191 10.52 1.86 3.49
CA LEU A 191 10.49 1.92 2.03
C LEU A 191 11.53 2.94 1.57
N LYS A 192 12.53 2.47 0.81
CA LYS A 192 13.55 3.32 0.20
C LYS A 192 13.62 3.06 -1.30
N ASP A 193 13.51 4.11 -2.09
CA ASP A 193 13.54 4.05 -3.55
C ASP A 193 12.56 2.99 -4.10
N GLY A 194 11.38 2.84 -3.50
CA GLY A 194 10.37 1.85 -3.90
C GLY A 194 10.69 0.39 -3.57
N ILE A 195 11.68 0.12 -2.74
CA ILE A 195 12.04 -1.22 -2.23
C ILE A 195 11.89 -1.22 -0.70
N LEU A 196 11.39 -2.31 -0.13
CA LEU A 196 11.38 -2.49 1.32
C LEU A 196 12.75 -2.97 1.81
N ASP A 197 13.27 -2.27 2.81
CA ASP A 197 14.57 -2.54 3.41
C ASP A 197 14.48 -2.62 4.94
N MET A 198 15.27 -3.50 5.56
CA MET A 198 15.37 -3.62 7.01
C MET A 198 16.32 -2.54 7.53
N ALA A 199 15.77 -1.54 8.19
CA ALA A 199 16.55 -0.44 8.76
C ALA A 199 17.22 -0.87 10.08
N GLU A 200 16.43 -1.41 11.01
CA GLU A 200 16.87 -1.67 12.38
C GLU A 200 16.16 -2.87 13.01
N ARG A 201 16.67 -3.32 14.16
CA ARG A 201 16.03 -4.35 14.99
C ARG A 201 16.01 -3.89 16.44
N VAL A 202 14.85 -3.97 17.07
CA VAL A 202 14.68 -3.64 18.48
C VAL A 202 14.06 -4.82 19.24
N ARG A 203 14.13 -4.84 20.57
CA ARG A 203 13.72 -6.01 21.36
C ARG A 203 12.23 -6.06 21.66
N THR A 204 11.59 -4.91 21.86
CA THR A 204 10.21 -4.84 22.37
C THR A 204 9.29 -4.11 21.41
N ARG A 205 7.99 -4.46 21.44
CA ARG A 205 6.96 -3.79 20.65
C ARG A 205 6.90 -2.29 20.96
N SER A 206 6.89 -1.92 22.23
CA SER A 206 6.87 -0.51 22.64
C SER A 206 8.06 0.27 22.06
N ARG A 207 9.29 -0.26 22.15
CA ARG A 207 10.45 0.40 21.53
C ARG A 207 10.33 0.49 20.01
N ALA A 208 9.73 -0.51 19.37
CA ALA A 208 9.53 -0.51 17.92
C ALA A 208 8.57 0.59 17.47
N LEU A 209 7.44 0.75 18.17
CA LEU A 209 6.47 1.81 17.89
C LEU A 209 7.09 3.21 18.11
N GLU A 210 7.85 3.41 19.19
CA GLU A 210 8.60 4.66 19.37
C GLU A 210 9.60 4.89 18.22
N ARG A 211 10.29 3.84 17.77
CA ARG A 211 11.27 3.99 16.69
C ARG A 211 10.62 4.36 15.35
N VAL A 212 9.45 3.81 15.04
CA VAL A 212 8.65 4.22 13.88
C VAL A 212 8.36 5.73 13.93
N LEU A 213 7.95 6.25 15.10
CA LEU A 213 7.69 7.68 15.28
C LEU A 213 8.95 8.53 15.16
N GLU A 214 10.05 8.13 15.81
CA GLU A 214 11.33 8.85 15.76
C GLU A 214 11.83 9.03 14.34
N LEU A 215 11.73 8.00 13.50
CA LEU A 215 12.15 8.07 12.10
C LEU A 215 11.30 9.05 11.30
N GLN A 216 9.97 9.06 11.51
CA GLN A 216 9.08 10.00 10.84
C GLN A 216 9.30 11.45 11.32
N VAL A 217 9.49 11.65 12.62
CA VAL A 217 9.79 12.98 13.20
C VAL A 217 11.13 13.51 12.69
N ALA A 218 12.15 12.65 12.63
CA ALA A 218 13.45 13.03 12.10
C ALA A 218 13.38 13.43 10.62
N GLN A 219 12.50 12.80 9.84
CA GLN A 219 12.35 13.09 8.41
C GLN A 219 11.56 14.37 8.14
N PHE A 220 10.43 14.58 8.82
CA PHE A 220 9.50 15.67 8.48
C PHE A 220 9.58 16.88 9.41
N GLY A 221 10.10 16.72 10.63
CA GLY A 221 10.21 17.80 11.61
C GLY A 221 8.88 18.54 11.81
N LYS A 222 8.83 19.82 11.44
CA LYS A 222 7.67 20.71 11.59
C LYS A 222 6.83 20.90 10.31
N GLN A 223 7.19 20.22 9.21
CA GLN A 223 6.42 20.31 7.97
C GLN A 223 4.97 19.88 8.20
N VAL A 224 4.04 20.53 7.50
CA VAL A 224 2.65 20.09 7.51
C VAL A 224 2.55 18.79 6.71
N VAL A 225 2.04 17.72 7.33
CA VAL A 225 2.01 16.37 6.74
C VAL A 225 0.62 15.75 6.77
N ASN A 226 0.38 14.80 5.87
CA ASN A 226 -0.71 13.83 6.01
C ASN A 226 -0.14 12.51 6.51
N VAL A 227 -0.91 11.81 7.35
CA VAL A 227 -0.46 10.59 8.04
C VAL A 227 -1.49 9.47 7.90
N ALA A 228 -1.04 8.26 7.59
CA ALA A 228 -1.84 7.05 7.76
C ALA A 228 -1.16 6.12 8.76
N ALA A 229 -1.89 5.69 9.78
CA ALA A 229 -1.49 4.54 10.59
C ALA A 229 -2.05 3.26 9.97
N VAL A 230 -1.19 2.27 9.77
CA VAL A 230 -1.57 0.99 9.19
C VAL A 230 -1.28 -0.14 10.17
N HIS A 231 -2.10 -1.20 10.16
CA HIS A 231 -1.87 -2.40 10.97
C HIS A 231 -2.30 -3.66 10.25
N ALA A 232 -1.87 -4.83 10.71
CA ALA A 232 -2.46 -6.12 10.38
C ALA A 232 -2.90 -6.80 11.68
N ARG A 233 -4.20 -6.88 11.96
CA ARG A 233 -4.76 -7.41 13.23
C ARG A 233 -4.15 -6.77 14.49
N HIS A 234 -3.85 -5.47 14.47
CA HIS A 234 -3.31 -4.79 15.65
C HIS A 234 -3.72 -3.32 15.75
N PRO A 235 -5.03 -3.04 15.82
CA PRO A 235 -5.55 -1.68 15.83
C PRO A 235 -5.07 -0.84 17.02
N GLU A 236 -4.79 -1.45 18.18
CA GLU A 236 -4.35 -0.73 19.37
C GLU A 236 -2.97 -0.08 19.17
N SER A 237 -2.06 -0.78 18.49
CA SER A 237 -0.72 -0.26 18.18
C SER A 237 -0.78 0.84 17.11
N ALA A 238 -1.64 0.70 16.10
CA ALA A 238 -1.84 1.76 15.11
C ALA A 238 -2.48 3.01 15.74
N ASN A 239 -3.48 2.84 16.60
CA ASN A 239 -4.09 3.93 17.33
C ASN A 239 -3.07 4.63 18.24
N PHE A 240 -2.22 3.86 18.93
CA PHE A 240 -1.10 4.41 19.72
C PHE A 240 -0.16 5.26 18.85
N LEU A 241 0.26 4.76 17.68
CA LEU A 241 1.12 5.52 16.77
C LEU A 241 0.44 6.81 16.31
N LEU A 242 -0.84 6.75 15.93
CA LEU A 242 -1.57 7.90 15.41
C LEU A 242 -1.73 8.99 16.49
N GLU A 243 -2.11 8.61 17.71
CA GLU A 243 -2.23 9.53 18.85
C GLU A 243 -0.89 10.18 19.22
N ARG A 244 0.20 9.44 19.12
CA ARG A 244 1.54 9.98 19.38
C ARG A 244 2.02 10.86 18.22
N ALA A 245 1.76 10.47 16.97
CA ALA A 245 2.08 11.26 15.80
C ALA A 245 1.39 12.63 15.84
N ARG A 246 0.11 12.70 16.25
CA ARG A 246 -0.64 13.96 16.43
C ARG A 246 0.01 14.94 17.41
N LYS A 247 0.81 14.46 18.36
CA LYS A 247 1.53 15.29 19.34
C LYS A 247 2.92 15.71 18.86
N LEU A 248 3.50 14.97 17.92
CA LEU A 248 4.92 15.11 17.53
C LEU A 248 5.10 15.69 16.13
N LEU A 249 4.10 15.55 15.26
CA LEU A 249 4.09 16.03 13.87
C LEU A 249 3.01 17.10 13.69
N ASN A 250 3.21 17.98 12.73
CA ASN A 250 2.22 18.98 12.33
C ASN A 250 1.25 18.35 11.30
N ILE A 251 0.24 17.63 11.78
CA ILE A 251 -0.65 16.83 10.93
C ILE A 251 -1.83 17.65 10.42
N ARG A 252 -2.02 17.72 9.10
CA ARG A 252 -3.22 18.27 8.46
C ARG A 252 -4.37 17.27 8.41
N ASP A 253 -4.08 16.06 7.93
CA ASP A 253 -5.04 14.99 7.76
C ASP A 253 -4.45 13.66 8.25
N SER A 254 -5.29 12.81 8.82
CA SER A 254 -4.86 11.57 9.45
C SER A 254 -5.89 10.47 9.29
N ILE A 255 -5.45 9.28 8.89
CA ILE A 255 -6.31 8.09 8.79
C ILE A 255 -5.72 6.90 9.55
N MET A 256 -6.56 5.91 9.82
CA MET A 256 -6.14 4.58 10.26
C MET A 256 -6.80 3.53 9.36
N THR A 257 -6.06 2.51 8.94
CA THR A 257 -6.60 1.42 8.12
C THR A 257 -5.88 0.10 8.39
N ASP A 258 -6.57 -1.01 8.14
CA ASP A 258 -5.93 -2.33 8.09
C ASP A 258 -5.10 -2.46 6.81
N LEU A 259 -4.06 -3.28 6.87
CA LEU A 259 -3.29 -3.71 5.72
C LEU A 259 -4.19 -4.62 4.87
N SER A 260 -4.17 -4.41 3.56
CA SER A 260 -4.82 -5.27 2.60
C SER A 260 -4.23 -6.69 2.63
N ILE A 261 -5.01 -7.68 2.19
CA ILE A 261 -4.59 -9.09 2.19
C ILE A 261 -3.25 -9.27 1.47
N SER A 262 -3.08 -8.65 0.30
CA SER A 262 -1.84 -8.76 -0.46
C SER A 262 -0.63 -8.21 0.31
N VAL A 263 -0.76 -7.10 1.04
CA VAL A 263 0.33 -6.55 1.84
C VAL A 263 0.58 -7.41 3.10
N ALA A 264 -0.49 -7.81 3.79
CA ALA A 264 -0.43 -8.68 4.97
C ALA A 264 0.14 -10.07 4.65
N ALA A 265 -0.11 -10.62 3.45
CA ALA A 265 0.51 -11.87 2.98
C ALA A 265 2.03 -11.77 2.89
N ASN A 266 2.56 -10.58 2.62
CA ASN A 266 4.00 -10.35 2.51
C ASN A 266 4.65 -9.91 3.82
N LEU A 267 3.92 -9.22 4.73
CA LEU A 267 4.50 -8.66 5.96
C LEU A 267 4.06 -9.39 7.25
N GLY A 268 2.92 -10.05 7.22
CA GLY A 268 2.38 -10.86 8.30
C GLY A 268 1.50 -10.09 9.31
N PRO A 269 0.71 -10.84 10.11
CA PRO A 269 -0.05 -10.28 11.23
C PRO A 269 0.86 -9.62 12.27
N GLY A 270 0.34 -8.60 12.95
CA GLY A 270 1.09 -7.77 13.90
C GLY A 270 2.07 -6.80 13.26
N THR A 271 2.01 -6.63 11.93
CA THR A 271 2.64 -5.49 11.24
C THR A 271 1.91 -4.21 11.59
N VAL A 272 2.65 -3.15 11.91
CA VAL A 272 2.10 -1.83 12.27
C VAL A 272 3.05 -0.76 11.78
N GLY A 273 2.57 0.38 11.29
CA GLY A 273 3.44 1.49 10.99
C GLY A 273 2.75 2.77 10.57
N LEU A 274 3.56 3.70 10.06
CA LEU A 274 3.11 5.00 9.58
C LEU A 274 3.52 5.19 8.11
N VAL A 275 2.57 5.67 7.32
CA VAL A 275 2.80 6.28 6.01
C VAL A 275 2.64 7.78 6.17
N VAL A 276 3.63 8.56 5.76
CA VAL A 276 3.64 10.02 5.93
C VAL A 276 4.13 10.68 4.66
N TYR A 277 3.46 11.75 4.23
CA TYR A 277 3.96 12.61 3.16
C TYR A 277 3.61 14.07 3.46
N PRO A 278 4.45 15.03 3.03
CA PRO A 278 4.19 16.44 3.24
C PRO A 278 3.02 16.89 2.39
N VAL A 279 2.27 17.87 2.88
CA VAL A 279 1.14 18.45 2.15
C VAL A 279 1.59 19.11 0.85
N GLY A 280 2.83 19.60 0.77
CA GLY A 280 3.28 20.46 -0.32
C GLY A 280 2.73 21.88 -0.21
N GLU A 281 3.49 22.84 -0.73
CA GLU A 281 3.01 24.20 -0.98
C GLU A 281 2.24 24.24 -2.30
#